data_AF-A0A932UQ62-F1
#
_entry.id   AF-A0A932UQ62-F1
#
_cell.length_a   1.000
_cell.length_b   1.000
_cell.length_c   1.000
_cell.angle_alpha   90.00
_cell.angle_beta   90.00
_cell.angle_gamma   90.00
#
_symmetry.space_group_name_H-M   'P 1'
#
loop_
_entity.id
_entity.type
_entity.pdbx_description
1 polymer ?
#
loop_
_entity_poly.entity_id
_entity_poly.type
_entity_poly.pdbx_seq_one_letter_code
_entity_poly.pdbx_strand_id
1 'polypeptide(L)' 'MRTVHGIAVGLALVLAIALLAPPMAGSAETTPLEGKPAPGFALPSLADGKLINLSDYRGKVVLLDFWHTY' A
#
# COMPACT_ATOMS: atom_id res chain seq x y z
N MET A 1 -28.76 20.77 -31.21
CA MET A 1 -27.30 20.86 -31.49
C MET A 1 -26.43 21.31 -30.31
N ARG A 2 -26.99 21.75 -29.16
CA ARG A 2 -26.22 22.30 -28.02
C ARG A 2 -25.77 21.24 -26.99
N THR A 3 -26.41 20.07 -26.95
CA THR A 3 -26.14 19.00 -25.97
C THR A 3 -25.04 18.01 -26.39
N VAL A 4 -24.93 17.73 -27.69
CA VAL A 4 -23.91 16.82 -28.25
C VAL A 4 -22.48 17.37 -28.08
N HIS A 5 -22.31 18.68 -28.22
CA HIS A 5 -21.02 19.34 -28.00
C HIS A 5 -20.57 19.27 -26.54
N GLY A 6 -21.50 19.37 -25.57
CA GLY A 6 -21.17 19.25 -24.15
C GLY A 6 -20.69 17.86 -23.76
N ILE A 7 -21.33 16.82 -24.31
CA ILE A 7 -20.94 15.42 -24.08
C ILE A 7 -19.58 15.13 -24.74
N ALA A 8 -19.37 15.59 -25.97
CA ALA A 8 -18.10 15.40 -26.68
C ALA A 8 -16.91 16.07 -25.96
N VAL A 9 -17.10 17.29 -25.45
CA VAL A 9 -16.08 17.99 -24.66
C VAL A 9 -15.82 17.29 -23.33
N GLY A 10 -16.88 16.84 -22.63
CA GLY A 10 -16.73 16.07 -21.40
C GLY A 10 -15.95 14.77 -21.60
N LEU A 11 -16.24 14.03 -22.67
CA LEU A 11 -15.55 12.78 -22.98
C LEU A 11 -14.08 13.01 -23.35
N ALA A 12 -13.81 14.05 -24.14
CA ALA A 12 -12.46 14.45 -24.51
C ALA A 12 -11.64 14.86 -23.28
N LEU A 13 -12.25 15.52 -22.30
CA LEU A 13 -11.59 15.93 -21.07
C LEU A 13 -11.24 14.73 -20.18
N VAL A 14 -12.15 13.77 -20.03
CA VAL A 14 -11.90 12.54 -19.26
C VAL A 14 -10.78 11.72 -19.91
N LEU A 15 -10.78 11.60 -21.23
CA LEU A 15 -9.73 10.90 -21.96
C LEU A 15 -8.38 11.62 -21.85
N ALA A 16 -8.35 12.95 -21.94
CA ALA A 16 -7.14 13.73 -21.75
C ALA A 16 -6.57 13.53 -20.34
N ILE A 17 -7.40 13.56 -19.30
CA ILE A 17 -6.97 13.30 -17.91
C ILE A 17 -6.42 11.87 -17.77
N ALA A 18 -7.06 10.89 -18.39
CA ALA A 18 -6.57 9.50 -18.35
C ALA A 18 -5.24 9.32 -19.08
N LEU A 19 -4.98 10.05 -20.18
CA LEU A 19 -3.71 10.01 -20.92
C LEU A 19 -2.58 10.79 -20.23
N LEU A 20 -2.92 11.81 -19.43
CA LEU A 20 -1.97 12.65 -18.69
C LEU A 20 -1.68 12.13 -17.27
N ALA A 21 -2.44 11.13 -16.80
CA ALA A 21 -2.20 10.51 -15.51
C ALA A 21 -0.87 9.72 -15.56
N PRO A 22 0.07 9.95 -14.61
CA PRO A 22 1.25 9.12 -14.52
C PRO A 22 0.85 7.66 -14.27
N PRO A 23 1.58 6.67 -14.81
CA PRO A 23 1.30 5.28 -14.52
C PRO A 23 1.36 5.08 -13.01
N MET A 24 0.21 4.77 -12.39
CA MET A 24 0.14 4.25 -11.01
C MET A 24 0.66 2.80 -10.97
N ALA A 25 1.76 2.53 -11.65
CA ALA A 25 2.58 1.36 -11.38
C ALA A 25 3.50 1.77 -10.24
N GLY A 26 2.98 1.73 -9.01
CA GLY A 26 3.81 1.71 -7.82
C GLY A 26 4.66 0.45 -7.89
N SER A 27 5.83 0.53 -8.52
CA SER A 27 6.83 -0.51 -8.42
C SER A 27 7.23 -0.54 -6.96
N ALA A 28 6.76 -1.54 -6.23
CA ALA A 28 7.28 -1.82 -4.90
C ALA A 28 8.77 -2.10 -5.07
N GLU A 29 9.60 -1.10 -4.81
CA GLU A 29 11.05 -1.26 -4.83
C GLU A 29 11.38 -2.26 -3.73
N THR A 30 11.62 -3.52 -4.09
CA THR A 30 12.08 -4.56 -3.17
C THR A 30 13.55 -4.31 -2.89
N THR A 31 13.85 -3.21 -2.21
CA THR A 31 15.17 -2.98 -1.66
C THR A 31 15.44 -4.10 -0.66
N PRO A 32 16.53 -4.87 -0.80
CA PRO A 32 16.88 -5.89 0.18
C PRO A 32 17.04 -5.24 1.56
N LEU A 33 16.27 -5.71 2.55
CA LEU A 33 16.36 -5.27 3.94
C LEU A 33 17.28 -6.17 4.78
N GLU A 34 17.91 -7.17 4.16
CA GLU A 34 18.85 -8.06 4.82
C GLU A 34 20.00 -7.28 5.49
N GLY A 35 20.33 -7.65 6.72
CA GLY A 35 21.36 -6.98 7.52
C GLY A 35 20.96 -5.60 8.08
N LYS A 36 19.84 -5.02 7.64
CA LYS A 36 19.28 -3.80 8.25
C LYS A 36 18.42 -4.16 9.46
N PRO A 37 18.24 -3.25 10.43
CA PRO A 37 17.27 -3.45 11.49
C PRO A 37 15.87 -3.71 10.91
N ALA A 38 15.18 -4.72 11.44
CA ALA A 38 13.80 -4.99 11.06
C ALA A 38 12.93 -3.74 11.30
N PRO A 39 12.07 -3.34 10.34
CA PRO A 39 11.14 -2.22 10.52
C PRO A 39 10.26 -2.42 11.75
N GLY A 40 10.12 -1.37 12.57
CA GLY A 40 9.24 -1.42 13.74
C GLY A 40 7.77 -1.51 13.32
N PHE A 41 6.99 -2.26 14.11
CA PHE A 41 5.53 -2.24 14.04
C PHE A 41 4.94 -2.38 15.43
N ALA A 42 3.69 -1.93 15.56
CA ALA A 42 2.84 -2.15 16.72
C ALA A 42 1.47 -2.63 16.22
N LEU A 43 1.07 -3.83 16.61
CA LEU A 43 -0.20 -4.43 16.18
C LEU A 43 -0.97 -4.97 17.39
N PRO A 44 -2.31 -4.89 17.39
CA PRO A 44 -3.11 -5.54 18.42
C PRO A 44 -3.00 -7.06 18.32
N SER A 45 -2.82 -7.72 19.46
CA SER A 45 -2.93 -9.17 19.62
C SER A 45 -4.32 -9.64 19.22
N LEU A 46 -4.41 -10.76 18.49
CA LEU A 46 -5.69 -11.38 18.15
C LEU A 46 -6.40 -11.99 19.37
N ALA A 47 -5.66 -12.33 20.44
CA ALA A 47 -6.22 -13.01 21.60
C ALA A 47 -6.98 -12.05 22.54
N ASP A 48 -6.41 -10.87 22.79
CA ASP A 48 -6.84 -9.97 23.87
C ASP A 48 -6.79 -8.48 23.45
N GLY A 49 -6.39 -8.17 22.22
CA GLY A 49 -6.31 -6.80 21.71
C GLY A 49 -5.14 -5.98 22.25
N LYS A 50 -4.33 -6.53 23.17
CA LYS A 50 -3.14 -5.85 23.69
C LYS A 50 -2.18 -5.52 22.56
N LEU A 51 -1.64 -4.30 22.60
CA LEU A 51 -0.66 -3.85 21.64
C LEU A 51 0.67 -4.61 21.83
N ILE A 52 1.14 -5.24 20.76
CA ILE A 52 2.43 -5.92 20.67
C ILE A 52 3.37 -5.05 19.86
N ASN A 53 4.54 -4.69 20.42
CA ASN A 53 5.59 -3.99 19.69
C ASN A 53 6.73 -4.96 19.35
N LEU A 54 7.27 -4.87 18.14
CA LEU A 54 8.44 -5.67 17.75
C LEU A 54 9.66 -5.40 18.66
N SER A 55 9.80 -4.17 19.17
CA SER A 55 10.88 -3.77 20.07
C SER A 55 10.91 -4.53 21.39
N ASP A 56 9.76 -5.03 21.84
CA ASP A 56 9.64 -5.75 23.12
C ASP A 56 10.37 -7.12 23.07
N TYR A 57 10.69 -7.60 21.85
CA TYR A 57 11.40 -8.86 21.62
C TYR A 57 12.90 -8.68 21.31
N ARG A 58 13.47 -7.49 21.51
CA ARG A 58 14.91 -7.26 21.34
C ARG A 58 15.75 -8.27 22.15
N GLY A 59 16.79 -8.81 21.53
CA GLY A 59 17.65 -9.84 22.13
C GLY A 59 17.12 -11.27 22.00
N LYS A 60 15.96 -11.47 21.37
CA LYS A 60 15.41 -12.78 21.02
C LYS A 60 15.47 -13.00 19.52
N VAL A 61 15.63 -14.25 19.09
CA VAL A 61 15.40 -14.64 17.70
C VAL A 61 13.89 -14.74 17.49
N VAL A 62 13.38 -14.01 16.50
CA VAL A 62 11.95 -13.94 16.18
C VAL A 62 11.75 -14.31 14.72
N LEU A 63 10.82 -15.21 14.46
CA LEU A 63 10.34 -15.54 13.11
C LEU A 63 9.00 -14.81 12.88
N LEU A 64 8.92 -14.05 11.79
CA LEU A 64 7.68 -13.41 11.35
C LEU A 64 7.09 -14.20 10.20
N ASP A 65 5.85 -14.62 10.37
CA ASP A 65 5.07 -15.35 9.36
C ASP A 65 3.87 -14.50 8.94
N PHE A 66 3.76 -14.21 7.64
CA PHE A 66 2.71 -13.39 7.06
C PHE A 66 1.75 -14.30 6.30
N TRP A 67 0.49 -14.35 6.75
CA TRP A 67 -0.54 -15.22 6.19
C TRP A 67 -1.89 -14.51 6.14
N HIS A 68 -2.84 -15.11 5.42
CA HIS A 68 -4.20 -14.59 5.29
C HIS A 68 -5.20 -15.75 5.20
N THR A 69 -6.44 -15.48 5.60
CA THR A 69 -7.60 -16.37 5.37
C THR A 69 -8.32 -15.93 4.09
N TYR A 70 -8.06 -16.62 2.97
CA TYR A 70 -8.73 -16.56 1.65
C TYR A 70 -9.49 -15.28 1.25
#